data_AF-A0A139NJF7-F1
#
_entry.id   AF-A0A139NJF7-F1
#
_cell.length_a   1.000
_cell.length_b   1.000
_cell.length_c   1.000
_cell.angle_alpha   90.00
_cell.angle_beta   90.00
_cell.angle_gamma   90.00
#
_symmetry.space_group_name_H-M   'P 1'
#
loop_
_entity.id
_entity.type
_entity.pdbx_description
1 polymer ?
#
loop_
_entity_poly.entity_id
_entity_poly.type
_entity_poly.pdbx_seq_one_letter_code
_entity_poly.pdbx_strand_id
1 'polypeptide(L)'
;MTKETIKIDLTAHEGLMVSASNATLNAQLAMQSISSVVSSITEISSQGLTNDYITDEDFQIFDIKAQELYTLSSVIYQLISDTYSALIDADKVSAVEVANLLLNSSGVSQEDKEAIKADPNQAVSNIQKHMKESNQ
;
A
#
# COMPACT_ATOMS: atom_id res chain seq x y z
N MET A 1 2.28 -11.21 25.80
CA MET A 1 3.21 -10.10 25.52
C MET A 1 2.40 -8.94 24.98
N THR A 2 2.49 -7.77 25.58
CA THR A 2 1.83 -6.54 25.10
C THR A 2 2.52 -6.09 23.80
N LYS A 3 1.76 -6.03 22.71
CA LYS A 3 2.25 -5.58 21.40
C LYS A 3 2.48 -4.08 21.47
N GLU A 4 3.73 -3.64 21.56
CA GLU A 4 4.07 -2.22 21.48
C GLU A 4 3.68 -1.69 20.09
N THR A 5 3.06 -0.51 20.06
CA THR A 5 2.62 0.11 18.80
C THR A 5 3.11 1.55 18.77
N ILE A 6 3.76 1.93 17.67
CA ILE A 6 4.16 3.31 17.40
C ILE A 6 2.90 4.11 17.05
N LYS A 7 2.67 5.26 17.70
CA LYS A 7 1.59 6.19 17.37
C LYS A 7 2.15 7.33 16.52
N ILE A 8 1.85 7.31 15.24
CA ILE A 8 2.11 8.40 14.30
C ILE A 8 0.74 8.78 13.70
N ASP A 9 0.47 10.07 13.58
CA ASP A 9 -0.73 10.54 12.89
C ASP A 9 -0.57 10.27 11.39
N LEU A 10 -1.41 9.38 10.88
CA LEU A 10 -1.45 9.02 9.46
C LEU A 10 -2.57 9.80 8.78
N THR A 11 -2.34 10.21 7.53
CA THR A 11 -3.44 10.62 6.65
C THR A 11 -4.39 9.45 6.39
N ALA A 12 -5.61 9.73 5.94
CA ALA A 12 -6.58 8.68 5.62
C ALA A 12 -6.06 7.65 4.60
N HIS A 13 -5.27 8.08 3.61
CA HIS A 13 -4.64 7.20 2.62
C HIS A 13 -3.52 6.34 3.21
N GLU A 14 -2.67 6.91 4.06
CA GLU A 14 -1.60 6.15 4.74
C GLU A 14 -2.19 5.12 5.70
N GLY A 15 -3.26 5.48 6.43
CA GLY A 15 -4.02 4.55 7.25
C GLY A 15 -4.62 3.40 6.44
N LEU A 16 -5.22 3.70 5.28
CA LEU A 16 -5.76 2.70 4.37
C LEU A 16 -4.67 1.77 3.82
N MET A 17 -3.49 2.30 3.46
CA MET A 17 -2.35 1.52 3.01
C MET A 17 -1.86 0.55 4.10
N VAL A 18 -1.78 0.99 5.35
CA VAL A 18 -1.44 0.13 6.49
C VAL A 18 -2.50 -0.97 6.69
N SER A 19 -3.79 -0.63 6.61
CA SER A 19 -4.87 -1.62 6.71
C SER A 19 -4.82 -2.66 5.60
N ALA A 20 -4.59 -2.26 4.34
CA ALA A 20 -4.47 -3.16 3.20
C ALA A 20 -3.23 -4.07 3.30
N SER A 21 -2.10 -3.54 3.76
CA SER A 21 -0.89 -4.32 4.05
C SER A 21 -1.15 -5.38 5.12
N ASN A 22 -1.81 -5.01 6.23
CA ASN A 22 -2.18 -5.95 7.28
C ASN A 22 -3.14 -7.03 6.81
N ALA A 23 -4.13 -6.68 5.97
CA ALA A 23 -5.04 -7.64 5.38
C ALA A 23 -4.30 -8.66 4.49
N THR A 24 -3.33 -8.19 3.71
CA THR A 24 -2.47 -9.03 2.86
C THR A 24 -1.63 -10.01 3.68
N LEU A 25 -1.02 -9.52 4.77
CA LEU A 25 -0.24 -10.37 5.69
C LEU A 25 -1.12 -11.46 6.33
N ASN A 26 -2.32 -11.10 6.80
CA ASN A 26 -3.24 -12.08 7.39
C ASN A 26 -3.71 -13.10 6.35
N ALA A 27 -3.98 -12.69 5.11
CA ALA A 27 -4.34 -13.60 4.02
C ALA A 27 -3.19 -14.56 3.69
N GLN A 28 -1.94 -14.08 3.70
CA GLN A 28 -0.75 -14.93 3.52
C GLN A 28 -0.63 -16.00 4.62
N LEU A 29 -0.82 -15.61 5.88
CA LEU A 29 -0.77 -16.54 7.02
C LEU A 29 -1.90 -17.58 6.95
N ALA A 30 -3.11 -17.15 6.56
CA ALA A 30 -4.24 -18.05 6.35
C ALA A 30 -3.97 -19.03 5.22
N MET A 31 -3.45 -18.56 4.08
CA MET A 31 -3.02 -19.39 2.96
C MET A 31 -2.02 -20.46 3.40
N GLN A 32 -0.92 -20.07 4.04
CA GLN A 32 0.09 -21.02 4.53
C GLN A 32 -0.50 -22.08 5.47
N SER A 33 -1.38 -21.66 6.38
CA SER A 33 -2.01 -22.57 7.33
C SER A 33 -2.95 -23.55 6.64
N ILE A 34 -3.77 -23.07 5.70
CA ILE A 34 -4.71 -23.90 4.93
C ILE A 34 -3.94 -24.89 4.04
N SER A 35 -2.93 -24.43 3.29
CA SER A 35 -2.10 -25.31 2.45
C SER A 35 -1.45 -26.44 3.26
N SER A 36 -0.98 -26.12 4.47
CA SER A 36 -0.39 -27.11 5.39
C SER A 36 -1.41 -28.16 5.86
N VAL A 37 -2.63 -27.72 6.23
CA VAL A 37 -3.70 -28.63 6.64
C VAL A 37 -4.16 -29.50 5.47
N VAL A 38 -4.37 -28.92 4.28
CA VAL A 38 -4.76 -29.67 3.07
C VAL A 38 -3.71 -30.72 2.71
N SER A 39 -2.43 -30.37 2.79
CA SER A 39 -1.33 -31.31 2.56
C SER A 39 -1.34 -32.46 3.57
N SER A 40 -1.54 -32.15 4.85
CA SER A 40 -1.62 -33.17 5.92
C SER A 40 -2.82 -34.10 5.74
N ILE A 41 -3.98 -33.55 5.36
CA ILE A 41 -5.20 -34.34 5.10
C ILE A 41 -4.95 -35.29 3.94
N THR A 42 -4.41 -34.79 2.83
CA THR A 42 -4.06 -35.56 1.62
C THR A 42 -3.09 -36.71 1.96
N GLU A 43 -2.07 -36.43 2.78
CA GLU A 43 -1.11 -37.44 3.21
C GLU A 43 -1.78 -38.56 4.03
N ILE A 44 -2.68 -38.21 4.95
CA ILE A 44 -3.40 -39.17 5.79
C ILE A 44 -4.48 -39.93 4.98
N SER A 45 -5.23 -39.26 4.12
CA SER A 45 -6.31 -39.84 3.31
C SER A 45 -5.77 -40.82 2.29
N SER A 46 -4.59 -40.57 1.72
CA SER A 46 -3.93 -41.48 0.77
C SER A 46 -3.58 -42.87 1.34
N GLN A 47 -3.74 -43.08 2.66
CA GLN A 47 -3.42 -44.32 3.35
C GLN A 47 -4.67 -45.01 3.93
N GLY A 48 -4.77 -46.32 3.71
CA GLY A 48 -5.77 -47.18 4.36
C GLY A 48 -7.22 -46.94 3.93
N LEU A 49 -8.18 -47.36 4.77
CA LEU A 49 -9.63 -47.26 4.52
C LEU A 49 -10.12 -45.81 4.35
N THR A 50 -9.34 -44.83 4.79
CA THR A 50 -9.66 -43.40 4.71
C THR A 50 -9.73 -42.87 3.28
N ASN A 51 -8.97 -43.47 2.35
CA ASN A 51 -8.97 -43.12 0.93
C ASN A 51 -10.35 -43.36 0.26
N ASP A 52 -11.12 -44.32 0.78
CA ASP A 52 -12.44 -44.65 0.24
C ASP A 52 -13.52 -43.62 0.62
N TYR A 53 -13.23 -42.72 1.57
CA TYR A 53 -14.21 -41.76 2.12
C TYR A 53 -13.82 -40.29 1.92
N ILE A 54 -12.55 -39.99 1.62
CA ILE A 54 -12.02 -38.64 1.47
C ILE A 54 -11.19 -38.60 0.19
N THR A 55 -11.62 -37.80 -0.79
CA THR A 55 -10.85 -37.57 -2.01
C THR A 55 -10.02 -36.28 -1.91
N ASP A 56 -8.81 -36.29 -2.46
CA ASP A 56 -7.89 -35.15 -2.38
C ASP A 56 -8.45 -33.88 -3.04
N GLU A 57 -9.30 -34.04 -4.06
CA GLU A 57 -9.97 -32.94 -4.77
C GLU A 57 -10.91 -32.14 -3.85
N ASP A 58 -11.53 -32.78 -2.85
CA ASP A 58 -12.45 -32.12 -1.91
C ASP A 58 -11.74 -31.07 -1.05
N PHE A 59 -10.43 -31.23 -0.82
CA PHE A 59 -9.65 -30.35 0.04
C PHE A 59 -8.81 -29.33 -0.74
N GLN A 60 -8.43 -29.64 -1.98
CA GLN A 60 -7.71 -28.72 -2.85
C GLN A 60 -8.46 -27.41 -3.11
N ILE A 61 -9.80 -27.43 -3.11
CA ILE A 61 -10.59 -26.20 -3.31
C ILE A 61 -10.33 -25.16 -2.21
N PHE A 62 -10.05 -25.58 -0.97
CA PHE A 62 -9.74 -24.66 0.11
C PHE A 62 -8.36 -24.02 -0.07
N ASP A 63 -7.38 -24.79 -0.54
CA ASP A 63 -6.04 -24.28 -0.86
C ASP A 63 -6.12 -23.22 -1.97
N ILE A 64 -6.85 -23.52 -3.05
CA ILE A 64 -7.10 -22.59 -4.16
C ILE A 64 -7.76 -21.30 -3.65
N LYS A 65 -8.82 -21.42 -2.84
CA LYS A 65 -9.54 -20.25 -2.30
C LYS A 65 -8.67 -19.39 -1.38
N ALA A 66 -7.75 -19.99 -0.63
CA ALA A 66 -6.81 -19.26 0.21
C ALA A 66 -5.75 -18.52 -0.62
N GLN A 67 -5.26 -19.14 -1.69
CA GLN A 67 -4.37 -18.50 -2.66
C GLN A 67 -5.05 -17.35 -3.41
N GLU A 68 -6.31 -17.52 -3.81
CA GLU A 68 -7.12 -16.45 -4.42
C GLU A 68 -7.29 -15.25 -3.48
N LEU A 69 -7.61 -15.49 -2.20
CA LEU A 69 -7.74 -14.44 -1.20
C LEU A 69 -6.44 -13.66 -1.00
N TYR A 70 -5.32 -14.38 -0.88
CA TYR A 70 -4.00 -13.76 -0.77
C TYR A 70 -3.67 -12.91 -2.02
N THR A 71 -3.93 -13.45 -3.20
CA THR A 71 -3.71 -12.73 -4.47
C THR A 71 -4.55 -11.45 -4.53
N LEU A 72 -5.86 -11.54 -4.24
CA LEU A 72 -6.76 -10.39 -4.27
C LEU A 72 -6.31 -9.30 -3.29
N SER A 73 -5.96 -9.68 -2.06
CA SER A 73 -5.47 -8.73 -1.06
C SER A 73 -4.17 -8.03 -1.49
N SER A 74 -3.26 -8.76 -2.12
CA SER A 74 -1.98 -8.23 -2.62
C SER A 74 -2.19 -7.23 -3.76
N VAL A 75 -3.10 -7.53 -4.70
CA VAL A 75 -3.45 -6.62 -5.80
C VAL A 75 -4.11 -5.34 -5.27
N ILE A 76 -5.01 -5.46 -4.30
CA ILE A 76 -5.64 -4.29 -3.66
C ILE A 76 -4.60 -3.42 -2.97
N TYR A 77 -3.69 -4.02 -2.20
CA TYR A 77 -2.61 -3.29 -1.56
C TYR A 77 -1.72 -2.58 -2.57
N GLN A 78 -1.31 -3.25 -3.64
CA GLN A 78 -0.51 -2.65 -4.71
C GLN A 78 -1.24 -1.46 -5.36
N LEU A 79 -2.52 -1.61 -5.67
CA LEU A 79 -3.32 -0.54 -6.28
C LEU A 79 -3.39 0.70 -5.37
N ILE A 80 -3.57 0.51 -4.06
CA ILE A 80 -3.58 1.60 -3.08
C ILE A 80 -2.22 2.28 -3.02
N SER A 81 -1.13 1.50 -3.00
CA SER A 81 0.24 2.01 -2.98
C SER A 81 0.54 2.83 -4.24
N ASP A 82 0.22 2.31 -5.42
CA ASP A 82 0.46 2.98 -6.71
C ASP A 82 -0.34 4.28 -6.81
N THR A 83 -1.59 4.26 -6.35
CA THR A 83 -2.43 5.46 -6.30
C THR A 83 -1.84 6.52 -5.38
N TYR A 84 -1.34 6.14 -4.21
CA TYR A 84 -0.69 7.08 -3.29
C TYR A 84 0.57 7.70 -3.89
N SER A 85 1.43 6.89 -4.53
CA SER A 85 2.61 7.39 -5.24
C SER A 85 2.24 8.37 -6.36
N ALA A 86 1.22 8.05 -7.16
CA ALA A 86 0.74 8.94 -8.21
C ALA A 86 0.21 10.28 -7.68
N LEU A 87 -0.44 10.29 -6.51
CA LEU A 87 -0.88 11.53 -5.84
C LEU A 87 0.30 12.38 -5.40
N ILE A 88 1.35 11.78 -4.84
CA ILE A 88 2.59 12.50 -4.46
C ILE A 88 3.24 13.14 -5.70
N ASP A 89 3.28 12.42 -6.82
CA ASP A 89 3.82 12.93 -8.08
C ASP A 89 2.95 14.07 -8.64
N ALA A 90 1.63 13.96 -8.55
CA ALA A 90 0.71 15.03 -8.98
C ALA A 90 0.91 16.31 -8.14
N ASP A 91 1.02 16.19 -6.80
CA ASP A 91 1.36 17.32 -5.92
C ASP A 91 2.66 18.00 -6.34
N LYS A 92 3.64 17.20 -6.79
CA LYS A 92 4.93 17.71 -7.25
C LYS A 92 4.80 18.51 -8.53
N VAL A 93 4.03 17.99 -9.50
CA VAL A 93 3.75 18.69 -10.75
C VAL A 93 3.04 20.02 -10.47
N SER A 94 2.02 20.03 -9.62
CA SER A 94 1.32 21.25 -9.23
C SER A 94 2.24 22.24 -8.51
N ALA A 95 3.13 21.77 -7.64
CA ALA A 95 4.10 22.65 -6.97
C ALA A 95 5.13 23.25 -7.96
N VAL A 96 5.54 22.50 -8.98
CA VAL A 96 6.37 23.03 -10.08
C VAL A 96 5.61 24.11 -10.86
N GLU A 97 4.33 23.89 -11.15
CA GLU A 97 3.48 24.87 -11.82
C GLU A 97 3.33 26.16 -10.98
N VAL A 98 3.09 26.03 -9.69
CA VAL A 98 3.04 27.17 -8.75
C VAL A 98 4.39 27.90 -8.71
N ALA A 99 5.51 27.19 -8.64
CA ALA A 99 6.84 27.81 -8.68
C ALA A 99 7.05 28.62 -9.97
N ASN A 100 6.63 28.08 -11.12
CA ASN A 100 6.69 28.79 -12.40
C ASN A 100 5.78 30.02 -12.43
N LEU A 101 4.59 29.96 -11.85
CA LEU A 101 3.69 31.11 -11.73
C LEU A 101 4.31 32.21 -10.84
N LEU A 102 4.93 31.84 -9.72
CA LEU A 102 5.61 32.79 -8.82
C LEU A 102 6.78 33.49 -9.50
N LEU A 103 7.59 32.77 -10.28
CA LEU A 103 8.70 33.35 -11.05
C LEU A 103 8.24 34.42 -12.04
N ASN A 104 7.07 34.22 -12.65
CA ASN A 104 6.51 35.11 -13.66
C ASN A 104 5.57 36.19 -13.08
N SER A 105 5.21 36.10 -11.79
CA SER A 105 4.31 37.04 -11.13
C SER A 105 4.98 38.39 -10.87
N SER A 106 4.29 39.50 -11.15
CA SER A 106 4.75 40.85 -10.82
C SER A 106 4.63 41.18 -9.32
N GLY A 107 3.90 40.36 -8.55
CA GLY A 107 3.69 40.55 -7.11
C GLY A 107 4.70 39.84 -6.22
N VAL A 108 5.64 39.08 -6.80
CA VAL A 108 6.68 38.35 -6.06
C VAL A 108 7.98 39.14 -6.11
N SER A 109 8.67 39.25 -4.97
CA SER A 109 9.92 40.00 -4.88
C SER A 109 11.02 39.40 -5.76
N GLN A 110 11.96 40.23 -6.20
CA GLN A 110 13.08 39.76 -7.01
C GLN A 110 13.98 38.78 -6.22
N GLU A 111 14.12 39.01 -4.92
CA GLU A 111 14.86 38.13 -4.00
C GLU A 111 14.23 36.73 -3.93
N ASP A 112 12.90 36.65 -3.79
CA ASP A 112 12.19 35.36 -3.78
C ASP A 112 12.33 34.63 -5.13
N LYS A 113 12.29 35.36 -6.24
CA LYS A 113 12.51 34.78 -7.57
C LYS A 113 13.92 34.24 -7.75
N GLU A 114 14.91 34.93 -7.19
CA GLU A 114 16.30 34.48 -7.22
C GLU A 114 16.51 33.27 -6.32
N ALA A 115 15.85 33.21 -5.15
CA ALA A 115 15.84 32.04 -4.29
C ALA A 115 15.25 30.80 -4.98
N ILE A 116 14.12 30.95 -5.69
CA ILE A 116 13.51 29.86 -6.48
C ILE A 116 14.45 29.38 -7.59
N LYS A 117 15.18 30.29 -8.25
CA LYS A 117 16.15 29.94 -9.32
C LYS A 117 17.42 29.28 -8.77
N ALA A 118 17.86 29.69 -7.58
CA ALA A 118 19.07 29.18 -6.94
C ALA A 118 18.90 27.73 -6.47
N ASP A 119 17.73 27.37 -5.93
CA ASP A 119 17.39 25.99 -5.58
C ASP A 119 15.93 25.63 -5.92
N PRO A 120 15.65 25.26 -7.20
CA PRO A 120 14.31 24.93 -7.65
C PRO A 120 13.72 23.70 -6.95
N ASN A 121 14.57 22.72 -6.58
CA ASN A 121 14.11 21.48 -5.95
C ASN A 121 13.64 21.73 -4.52
N GLN A 122 14.39 22.54 -3.77
CA GLN A 122 13.99 22.96 -2.43
C GLN A 122 12.74 23.85 -2.46
N ALA A 123 12.65 24.77 -3.44
CA ALA A 123 11.47 25.62 -3.60
C ALA A 123 10.20 24.79 -3.87
N VAL A 124 10.26 23.83 -4.79
CA VAL A 124 9.14 22.91 -5.09
C VAL A 124 8.76 22.10 -3.85
N SER A 125 9.73 21.57 -3.10
CA SER A 125 9.47 20.81 -1.88
C SER A 125 8.78 21.65 -0.80
N ASN A 126 9.20 22.91 -0.64
CA ASN A 126 8.57 23.85 0.30
C ASN A 126 7.13 24.18 -0.12
N ILE A 127 6.88 24.40 -1.41
CA ILE A 127 5.54 24.65 -1.94
C ILE A 127 4.64 23.42 -1.71
N GLN A 128 5.11 22.21 -2.01
CA GLN A 128 4.38 20.97 -1.74
C GLN A 128 3.99 20.84 -0.26
N LYS A 129 4.92 21.17 0.66
CA LYS A 129 4.66 21.11 2.10
C LYS A 129 3.53 22.07 2.51
N HIS A 130 3.56 23.32 2.03
CA HIS A 130 2.50 24.30 2.30
C HIS A 130 1.15 23.88 1.69
N MET A 131 1.14 23.27 0.50
CA MET A 131 -0.07 22.74 -0.11
C MET A 131 -0.70 21.62 0.73
N LYS A 132 0.12 20.75 1.33
CA LYS A 132 -0.35 19.68 2.23
C LYS A 132 -0.89 20.22 3.55
N GLU A 133 -0.23 21.22 4.13
CA GLU A 133 -0.67 21.88 5.37
C GLU A 133 -1.97 22.68 5.19
N SER A 134 -2.24 23.19 3.97
CA SER A 134 -3.47 23.95 3.66
C SER A 134 -4.70 23.08 3.38
N ASN A 135 -4.51 21.77 3.17
CA ASN A 135 -5.56 20.81 2.84
C ASN A 135 -5.94 19.89 4.04
N GLN A 136 -5.40 20.15 5.23
CA GLN A 136 -5.78 19.53 6.50
C GLN A 136 -6.78 20.41 7.27
#